data_AF-A0A9W9Q1W4-F1
#
_entry.id   AF-A0A9W9Q1W4-F1
#
_cell.length_a   1.000
_cell.length_b   1.000
_cell.length_c   1.000
_cell.angle_alpha   90.00
_cell.angle_beta   90.00
_cell.angle_gamma   90.00
#
_symmetry.space_group_name_H-M   'P 1'
#
loop_
_entity.id
_entity.type
_entity.pdbx_description
1 polymer ?
#
loop_
_entity_poly.entity_id
_entity_poly.type
_entity_poly.pdbx_seq_one_letter_code
_entity_poly.pdbx_strand_id
1 'polypeptide(L)'
;MANPSHLRPSWRQINQALSSPHPAYIARANPSTSYHRGASLRPFHTTPTQSARPRQSPSVRRANASSTPAHLSLPHTTKGGQRLDRDGFWWARIGRDPNPMLEDFAAIAPILYQASSNHGLIPPSVTFNTYKNVSEQLITLAYTEYAGAFNIKTVSTDVDAIFRIATSLVPLPSGPALREWAKSACARGKSRRALVELVNKYIEIDSVDIHRNTEWIALVKDFALKDEYPQAIMLYAKILTWRGEGAQAAELLEEKILPYIRASPRQSQNPFCDITLGGGIDSPLRLYGLAISATKGIDEVSKVMERAALEFSEPIALTELAISHLEGKDWDRYEELMSMAATSGYKPACFYLANYYLRMSKGEYLTRQERAEVIRGEPTGWMKTLEPLRLWIDSIVYSPLDRTAYRNLAKEWYMIAQIEKPTAALILAMMEREEGHITESRSMFERVSRDDYLTELPEKAIRQLDQNWDDPDYEPEYPLKFMPVG
;
A
#
# COMPACT_ATOMS: atom_id res chain seq x y z
N MET A 1 10.94 -4.55 -22.19
CA MET A 1 11.42 -5.48 -21.15
C MET A 1 10.58 -5.21 -19.92
N ALA A 2 9.76 -6.19 -19.52
CA ALA A 2 8.79 -6.03 -18.45
C ALA A 2 9.52 -5.94 -17.10
N ASN A 3 9.28 -4.86 -16.36
CA ASN A 3 9.69 -4.75 -14.96
C ASN A 3 9.01 -5.89 -14.16
N PRO A 4 9.69 -6.46 -13.14
CA PRO A 4 9.00 -7.33 -12.20
C PRO A 4 7.80 -6.55 -11.65
N SER A 5 6.62 -7.17 -11.70
CA SER A 5 5.37 -6.54 -11.26
C SER A 5 5.57 -5.87 -9.90
N HIS A 6 5.35 -4.55 -9.83
CA HIS A 6 5.38 -3.74 -8.59
C HIS A 6 4.28 -4.14 -7.59
N LEU A 7 3.55 -5.22 -7.87
CA LEU A 7 2.65 -5.85 -6.93
C LEU A 7 3.48 -6.34 -5.75
N ARG A 8 3.10 -5.89 -4.55
CA ARG A 8 3.67 -6.40 -3.30
C ARG A 8 3.51 -7.92 -3.32
N PRO A 9 4.60 -8.69 -3.40
CA PRO A 9 4.46 -10.12 -3.48
C PRO A 9 3.79 -10.59 -2.19
N SER A 10 2.75 -11.43 -2.32
CA SER A 10 2.22 -12.15 -1.16
C SER A 10 3.33 -13.05 -0.61
N TRP A 11 3.33 -13.34 0.69
CA TRP A 11 4.29 -14.31 1.22
C TRP A 11 4.14 -15.67 0.58
N ARG A 12 2.93 -16.04 0.18
CA ARG A 12 2.68 -17.20 -0.67
C ARG A 12 3.50 -17.18 -1.95
N GLN A 13 3.56 -16.05 -2.65
CA GLN A 13 4.38 -15.90 -3.86
C GLN A 13 5.87 -16.01 -3.54
N ILE A 14 6.31 -15.51 -2.39
CA ILE A 14 7.71 -15.63 -1.92
C ILE A 14 8.03 -17.09 -1.56
N ASN A 15 7.17 -17.76 -0.81
CA ASN A 15 7.30 -19.17 -0.45
C ASN A 15 7.28 -20.07 -1.69
N GLN A 16 6.42 -19.81 -2.67
CA GLN A 16 6.37 -20.55 -3.94
C GLN A 16 7.64 -20.32 -4.78
N ALA A 17 8.14 -19.08 -4.82
CA ALA A 17 9.38 -18.73 -5.51
C ALA A 17 10.61 -19.37 -4.86
N LEU A 18 10.62 -19.48 -3.53
CA LEU A 18 11.71 -20.10 -2.77
C LEU A 18 11.62 -21.64 -2.73
N SER A 19 10.43 -22.24 -2.82
CA SER A 19 10.22 -23.70 -2.75
C SER A 19 10.41 -24.42 -4.09
N SER A 20 10.50 -23.69 -5.20
CA SER A 20 10.59 -24.30 -6.54
C SER A 20 12.03 -24.73 -6.87
N PRO A 21 12.27 -25.98 -7.31
CA PRO A 21 13.62 -26.48 -7.65
C PRO A 21 14.18 -25.97 -9.00
N HIS A 22 13.59 -24.92 -9.58
CA HIS A 22 14.06 -24.26 -10.79
C HIS A 22 14.52 -22.84 -10.50
N PRO A 23 15.59 -22.35 -11.16
CA PRO A 23 16.26 -21.16 -10.70
C PRO A 23 15.41 -19.91 -10.97
N ALA A 24 14.98 -19.28 -9.88
CA ALA A 24 15.12 -17.85 -9.67
C ALA A 24 14.29 -16.89 -10.56
N TYR A 25 13.18 -16.40 -10.00
CA TYR A 25 12.87 -14.96 -10.02
C TYR A 25 13.88 -14.21 -9.13
N ILE A 26 15.18 -14.34 -9.43
CA ILE A 26 16.20 -13.45 -8.91
C ILE A 26 16.25 -12.32 -9.92
N ALA A 27 16.04 -11.09 -9.45
CA ALA A 27 16.54 -9.91 -10.13
C ALA A 27 18.04 -10.14 -10.38
N ARG A 28 18.38 -10.63 -11.58
CA ARG A 28 19.76 -10.82 -11.97
C ARG A 28 20.40 -9.45 -11.97
N ALA A 29 21.19 -9.19 -10.93
CA ALA A 29 22.30 -8.25 -11.01
C ALA A 29 23.04 -8.60 -12.30
N ASN A 30 23.04 -7.69 -13.28
CA ASN A 30 23.94 -7.82 -14.41
C ASN A 30 25.36 -7.62 -13.86
N PRO A 31 26.25 -8.63 -13.88
CA PRO A 31 27.65 -8.36 -13.66
C PRO A 31 28.12 -7.51 -14.84
N SER A 32 28.69 -6.36 -14.54
CA SER A 32 29.38 -5.50 -15.50
C SER A 32 30.50 -6.33 -16.13
N THR A 33 30.29 -6.83 -17.34
CA THR A 33 31.31 -7.55 -18.10
C THR A 33 32.29 -6.54 -18.70
N SER A 34 33.29 -6.17 -17.92
CA SER A 34 34.52 -5.55 -18.39
C SER A 34 35.33 -6.60 -19.18
N TYR A 35 35.16 -6.62 -20.50
CA TYR A 35 36.12 -7.24 -21.42
C TYR A 35 37.02 -6.16 -22.01
N HIS A 36 38.30 -6.12 -21.59
CA HIS A 36 39.39 -5.77 -22.50
C HIS A 36 40.65 -6.56 -22.12
N ARG A 37 40.94 -7.54 -22.97
CA ARG A 37 42.19 -8.30 -23.04
C ARG A 37 43.27 -7.40 -23.65
N GLY A 38 44.46 -7.42 -23.07
CA GLY A 38 45.59 -6.59 -23.49
C GLY A 38 46.20 -7.00 -24.83
N ALA A 39 46.82 -6.01 -25.48
CA ALA A 39 47.93 -6.20 -26.40
C ALA A 39 48.97 -5.09 -26.16
N SER A 40 50.19 -5.55 -25.92
CA SER A 40 51.44 -4.81 -25.74
C SER A 40 51.84 -3.99 -26.99
N LEU A 41 52.47 -2.82 -26.80
CA LEU A 41 53.78 -2.45 -27.38
C LEU A 41 54.19 -0.99 -27.06
N ARG A 42 55.15 -0.88 -26.12
CA ARG A 42 56.27 0.08 -25.91
C ARG A 42 56.15 1.61 -26.12
N PRO A 43 56.98 2.39 -25.38
CA PRO A 43 56.83 3.84 -25.21
C PRO A 43 57.70 4.64 -26.20
N PHE A 44 57.20 5.78 -26.65
CA PHE A 44 58.02 6.86 -27.18
C PHE A 44 57.78 8.12 -26.35
N HIS A 45 58.86 8.63 -25.76
CA HIS A 45 58.92 9.96 -25.15
C HIS A 45 59.08 11.02 -26.25
N THR A 46 58.31 12.11 -26.16
CA THR A 46 58.76 13.46 -26.51
C THR A 46 57.91 14.52 -25.78
N THR A 47 58.59 15.25 -24.87
CA THR A 47 58.46 16.66 -24.42
C THR A 47 57.11 17.39 -24.27
N PRO A 48 56.97 18.24 -23.23
CA PRO A 48 55.73 18.94 -22.89
C PRO A 48 55.57 20.25 -23.67
N THR A 49 54.39 20.49 -24.23
CA THR A 49 53.98 21.83 -24.71
C THR A 49 52.82 22.36 -23.86
N GLN A 50 53.07 23.54 -23.31
CA GLN A 50 52.18 24.33 -22.49
C GLN A 50 50.86 24.68 -23.21
N SER A 51 49.81 24.80 -22.40
CA SER A 51 48.57 25.55 -22.64
C SER A 51 47.79 25.30 -23.94
N ALA A 52 46.93 24.29 -23.93
CA ALA A 52 45.67 24.33 -24.67
C ALA A 52 44.60 23.60 -23.85
N ARG A 53 43.52 24.30 -23.47
CA ARG A 53 42.33 23.64 -22.89
C ARG A 53 41.87 22.55 -23.87
N PRO A 54 41.62 21.31 -23.42
CA PRO A 54 41.17 20.26 -24.33
C PRO A 54 39.82 20.68 -24.94
N ARG A 55 39.78 20.82 -26.27
CA ARG A 55 38.52 20.95 -27.00
C ARG A 55 37.74 19.65 -26.80
N GLN A 56 36.65 19.74 -26.05
CA GLN A 56 35.71 18.62 -25.87
C GLN A 56 35.27 18.10 -27.23
N SER A 57 35.27 16.78 -27.37
CA SER A 57 34.87 16.12 -28.61
C SER A 57 33.42 16.49 -28.99
N PRO A 58 33.08 16.49 -30.29
CA PRO A 58 31.73 16.83 -30.76
C PRO A 58 30.62 15.98 -30.12
N SER A 59 30.93 14.75 -29.68
CA SER A 59 30.01 13.87 -28.96
C SER A 59 29.70 14.37 -27.54
N VAL A 60 30.70 14.86 -26.79
CA VAL A 60 30.51 15.46 -25.46
C VAL A 60 29.77 16.79 -25.57
N ARG A 61 30.03 17.56 -26.64
CA ARG A 61 29.29 18.79 -26.95
C ARG A 61 27.82 18.50 -27.32
N ARG A 62 27.54 17.43 -28.07
CA ARG A 62 26.17 16.99 -28.33
C ARG A 62 25.48 16.47 -27.07
N ALA A 63 26.17 15.70 -26.22
CA ALA A 63 25.61 15.23 -24.95
C ALA A 63 25.24 16.39 -24.01
N ASN A 64 26.07 17.43 -23.95
CA ASN A 64 25.82 18.65 -23.18
C ASN A 64 24.83 19.62 -23.86
N ALA A 65 24.62 19.51 -25.18
CA ALA A 65 23.59 20.28 -25.89
C ALA A 65 22.23 19.56 -25.88
N SER A 66 22.21 18.24 -25.74
CA SER A 66 21.02 17.42 -25.53
C SER A 66 20.61 17.30 -24.06
N SER A 67 21.43 17.78 -23.13
CA SER A 67 20.98 18.01 -21.75
C SER A 67 20.13 19.27 -21.72
N THR A 68 18.85 19.12 -22.04
CA THR A 68 17.81 20.08 -21.67
C THR A 68 18.03 20.45 -20.20
N PRO A 69 18.02 21.74 -19.81
CA PRO A 69 18.07 22.14 -18.41
C PRO A 69 17.11 21.27 -17.60
N ALA A 70 17.51 20.76 -16.44
CA ALA A 70 16.72 19.78 -15.68
C ALA A 70 15.25 20.20 -15.44
N HIS A 71 14.99 21.50 -15.44
CA HIS A 71 13.67 22.15 -15.33
C HIS A 71 12.76 22.04 -16.58
N LEU A 72 13.25 21.50 -17.69
CA LEU A 72 12.53 21.39 -18.98
C LEU A 72 12.28 19.93 -19.40
N SER A 73 12.49 18.98 -18.50
CA SER A 73 12.07 17.60 -18.70
C SER A 73 10.53 17.55 -18.73
N LEU A 74 9.94 16.91 -19.73
CA LEU A 74 8.49 16.83 -19.91
C LEU A 74 7.81 16.26 -18.65
N PRO A 75 6.74 16.87 -18.14
CA PRO A 75 6.03 16.36 -16.97
C PRO A 75 5.41 15.00 -17.26
N HIS A 76 5.56 14.08 -16.32
CA HIS A 76 4.83 12.82 -16.33
C HIS A 76 3.38 13.08 -15.91
N THR A 77 2.43 12.64 -16.72
CA THR A 77 1.02 12.65 -16.34
C THR A 77 0.68 11.28 -15.76
N THR A 78 0.28 11.23 -14.49
CA THR A 78 -0.17 9.96 -13.88
C THR A 78 -1.50 9.53 -14.50
N LYS A 79 -1.90 8.26 -14.30
CA LYS A 79 -3.22 7.76 -14.73
C LYS A 79 -4.40 8.61 -14.20
N GLY A 80 -4.21 9.34 -13.10
CA GLY A 80 -5.18 10.28 -12.53
C GLY A 80 -5.02 11.73 -12.98
N GLY A 81 -4.30 12.01 -14.08
CA GLY A 81 -4.15 13.36 -14.64
C GLY A 81 -3.20 14.30 -13.88
N GLN A 82 -2.49 13.82 -12.85
CA GLN A 82 -1.56 14.65 -12.07
C GLN A 82 -0.29 14.92 -12.87
N ARG A 83 0.14 16.18 -12.93
CA ARG A 83 1.40 16.58 -13.58
C ARG A 83 2.54 16.53 -12.57
N LEU A 84 3.43 15.58 -12.73
CA LEU A 84 4.63 15.42 -11.92
C LEU A 84 5.87 15.78 -12.73
N ASP A 85 6.91 16.28 -12.06
CA ASP A 85 8.23 16.40 -12.67
C ASP A 85 8.94 15.04 -12.75
N ARG A 86 10.17 15.04 -13.27
CA ARG A 86 11.00 13.84 -13.43
C ARG A 86 11.23 13.08 -12.11
N ASP A 87 11.24 13.80 -10.99
CA ASP A 87 11.59 13.25 -9.69
C ASP A 87 10.33 13.02 -8.82
N GLY A 88 9.14 13.06 -9.44
CA GLY A 88 7.85 12.70 -8.83
C GLY A 88 7.17 13.83 -8.07
N PHE A 89 7.66 15.07 -8.17
CA PHE A 89 7.08 16.21 -7.47
C PHE A 89 5.97 16.87 -8.28
N TRP A 90 4.97 17.38 -7.59
CA TRP A 90 3.88 18.14 -8.19
C TRP A 90 4.42 19.33 -9.00
N TRP A 91 3.98 19.40 -10.26
CA TRP A 91 4.40 20.37 -11.27
C TRP A 91 3.22 21.14 -11.87
N ALA A 92 2.31 21.60 -11.01
CA ALA A 92 1.18 22.42 -11.42
C ALA A 92 0.69 23.33 -10.29
N ARG A 93 -0.11 24.33 -10.65
CA ARG A 93 -1.00 25.05 -9.71
C ARG A 93 -2.30 24.28 -9.60
N ILE A 94 -3.03 24.44 -8.50
CA ILE A 94 -4.31 23.75 -8.30
C ILE A 94 -5.41 24.39 -9.16
N GLY A 95 -5.38 25.71 -9.28
CA GLY A 95 -6.39 26.46 -10.00
C GLY A 95 -5.89 27.86 -10.36
N ARG A 96 -6.82 28.76 -10.66
CA ARG A 96 -6.52 30.17 -10.98
C ARG A 96 -6.99 31.15 -9.91
N ASP A 97 -8.06 30.82 -9.17
CA ASP A 97 -8.66 31.69 -8.16
C ASP A 97 -8.77 30.95 -6.81
N PRO A 98 -8.08 31.41 -5.75
CA PRO A 98 -8.18 30.83 -4.42
C PRO A 98 -9.47 31.18 -3.67
N ASN A 99 -10.20 32.23 -4.07
CA ASN A 99 -11.30 32.80 -3.27
C ASN A 99 -12.39 31.79 -2.90
N PRO A 100 -12.90 30.93 -3.81
CA PRO A 100 -13.92 29.95 -3.45
C PRO A 100 -13.45 28.99 -2.33
N MET A 101 -12.18 28.56 -2.41
CA MET A 101 -11.61 27.66 -1.40
C MET A 101 -11.36 28.38 -0.06
N LEU A 102 -11.03 29.68 -0.09
CA LEU A 102 -10.88 30.50 1.11
C LEU A 102 -12.23 30.73 1.79
N GLU A 103 -13.31 30.92 1.04
CA GLU A 103 -14.67 31.03 1.56
C GLU A 103 -15.12 29.73 2.24
N ASP A 104 -14.95 28.59 1.55
CA ASP A 104 -15.23 27.27 2.12
C ASP A 104 -14.41 27.02 3.40
N PHE A 105 -13.12 27.34 3.36
CA PHE A 105 -12.24 27.21 4.51
C PHE A 105 -12.70 28.08 5.68
N ALA A 106 -13.06 29.34 5.44
CA ALA A 106 -13.50 30.25 6.49
C ALA A 106 -14.74 29.72 7.23
N ALA A 107 -15.64 29.04 6.52
CA ALA A 107 -16.84 28.45 7.11
C ALA A 107 -16.54 27.27 8.05
N ILE A 108 -15.51 26.48 7.76
CA ILE A 108 -15.23 25.23 8.51
C ILE A 108 -13.92 25.24 9.31
N ALA A 109 -13.13 26.31 9.25
CA ALA A 109 -11.80 26.39 9.86
C ALA A 109 -11.77 26.03 11.36
N PRO A 110 -12.69 26.50 12.23
CA PRO A 110 -12.70 26.12 13.64
C PRO A 110 -12.90 24.62 13.85
N ILE A 111 -13.80 24.02 13.06
CA ILE A 111 -14.12 22.58 13.11
C ILE A 111 -12.89 21.76 12.70
N LEU A 112 -12.25 22.13 11.58
CA LEU A 112 -11.05 21.46 11.11
C LEU A 112 -9.90 21.55 12.11
N TYR A 113 -9.68 22.73 12.71
CA TYR A 113 -8.65 22.91 13.72
C TYR A 113 -8.89 22.05 14.95
N GLN A 114 -10.12 22.05 15.48
CA GLN A 114 -10.47 21.28 16.67
C GLN A 114 -10.34 19.77 16.42
N ALA A 115 -10.89 19.27 15.32
CA ALA A 115 -10.76 17.86 14.94
C ALA A 115 -9.29 17.45 14.79
N SER A 116 -8.50 18.26 14.07
CA SER A 116 -7.10 17.96 13.80
C SER A 116 -6.21 18.07 15.04
N SER A 117 -6.54 18.96 15.96
CA SER A 117 -5.86 19.07 17.25
C SER A 117 -6.18 17.87 18.14
N ASN A 118 -7.45 17.45 18.20
CA ASN A 118 -7.90 16.28 18.97
C ASN A 118 -7.25 14.97 18.48
N HIS A 119 -7.02 14.84 17.18
CA HIS A 119 -6.30 13.70 16.58
C HIS A 119 -4.77 13.84 16.63
N GLY A 120 -4.22 14.89 17.25
CA GLY A 120 -2.78 15.11 17.39
C GLY A 120 -2.04 15.46 16.10
N LEU A 121 -2.78 15.83 15.03
CA LEU A 121 -2.21 16.25 13.76
C LEU A 121 -1.46 17.56 13.92
N ILE A 122 -2.12 18.53 14.56
CA ILE A 122 -1.62 19.88 14.80
C ILE A 122 -0.77 19.89 16.07
N PRO A 123 0.47 20.39 16.03
CA PRO A 123 1.29 20.51 17.23
C PRO A 123 0.61 21.39 18.29
N PRO A 124 0.71 21.07 19.59
CA PRO A 124 0.09 21.86 20.66
C PRO A 124 0.54 23.34 20.71
N SER A 125 1.70 23.65 20.13
CA SER A 125 2.23 25.01 20.02
C SER A 125 1.52 25.87 18.95
N VAL A 126 0.77 25.26 18.02
CA VAL A 126 0.08 25.97 16.94
C VAL A 126 -1.30 26.38 17.43
N THR A 127 -1.48 27.69 17.63
CA THR A 127 -2.79 28.26 18.00
C THR A 127 -3.75 28.29 16.81
N PHE A 128 -5.05 28.41 17.06
CA PHE A 128 -6.07 28.55 16.01
C PHE A 128 -5.76 29.71 15.04
N ASN A 129 -5.30 30.85 15.54
CA ASN A 129 -4.96 32.00 14.70
C ASN A 129 -3.77 31.69 13.77
N THR A 130 -2.76 30.99 14.30
CA THR A 130 -1.60 30.53 13.50
C THR A 130 -2.05 29.52 12.44
N TYR A 131 -2.85 28.54 12.84
CA TYR A 131 -3.45 27.56 11.94
C TYR A 131 -4.21 28.21 10.79
N LYS A 132 -5.08 29.17 11.10
CA LYS A 132 -5.89 29.90 10.13
C LYS A 132 -5.00 30.67 9.15
N ASN A 133 -4.07 31.48 9.67
CA ASN A 133 -3.18 32.30 8.83
C ASN A 133 -2.31 31.44 7.90
N VAL A 134 -1.75 30.34 8.42
CA VAL A 134 -0.94 29.40 7.61
C VAL A 134 -1.81 28.74 6.55
N SER A 135 -3.02 28.30 6.89
CA SER A 135 -3.95 27.66 5.95
C SER A 135 -4.35 28.60 4.80
N GLU A 136 -4.70 29.84 5.10
CA GLU A 136 -5.06 30.85 4.08
C GLU A 136 -3.88 31.16 3.14
N GLN A 137 -2.67 31.28 3.69
CA GLN A 137 -1.46 31.46 2.89
C GLN A 137 -1.17 30.24 2.02
N LEU A 138 -1.33 29.03 2.55
CA LEU A 138 -1.13 27.79 1.78
C LEU A 138 -2.12 27.66 0.63
N ILE A 139 -3.41 27.94 0.88
CA ILE A 139 -4.45 27.94 -0.15
C ILE A 139 -4.09 28.96 -1.23
N THR A 140 -3.74 30.18 -0.82
CA THR A 140 -3.37 31.26 -1.76
C THR A 140 -2.18 30.84 -2.63
N LEU A 141 -1.08 30.40 -2.01
CA LEU A 141 0.14 30.00 -2.71
C LEU A 141 -0.08 28.81 -3.64
N ALA A 142 -0.91 27.84 -3.27
CA ALA A 142 -1.13 26.66 -4.09
C ALA A 142 -1.93 26.96 -5.38
N TYR A 143 -2.69 28.05 -5.40
CA TYR A 143 -3.41 28.54 -6.57
C TYR A 143 -2.58 29.53 -7.39
N THR A 144 -1.72 30.32 -6.76
CA THR A 144 -0.94 31.34 -7.47
C THR A 144 0.43 30.87 -7.92
N GLU A 145 1.04 29.90 -7.22
CA GLU A 145 2.44 29.53 -7.38
C GLU A 145 2.67 28.02 -7.57
N TYR A 146 3.84 27.69 -8.13
CA TYR A 146 4.31 26.31 -8.18
C TYR A 146 4.79 25.85 -6.79
N ALA A 147 4.78 24.53 -6.58
CA ALA A 147 5.21 23.90 -5.33
C ALA A 147 6.72 24.14 -5.08
N GLY A 148 7.10 25.21 -4.41
CA GLY A 148 8.50 25.60 -4.22
C GLY A 148 8.93 25.60 -2.75
N ALA A 149 10.19 25.24 -2.48
CA ALA A 149 10.76 25.35 -1.13
C ALA A 149 10.73 26.79 -0.61
N PHE A 150 10.97 27.76 -1.49
CA PHE A 150 10.95 29.18 -1.16
C PHE A 150 9.56 29.61 -0.65
N ASN A 151 8.50 29.26 -1.38
CA ASN A 151 7.12 29.62 -1.05
C ASN A 151 6.65 29.06 0.29
N ILE A 152 7.12 27.88 0.68
CA ILE A 152 6.78 27.31 1.99
C ILE A 152 7.56 27.97 3.12
N LYS A 153 8.84 28.30 2.89
CA LYS A 153 9.68 28.99 3.87
C LYS A 153 9.25 30.43 4.13
N THR A 154 8.54 31.07 3.20
CA THR A 154 7.92 32.39 3.44
C THR A 154 6.72 32.31 4.38
N VAL A 155 6.06 31.16 4.49
CA VAL A 155 4.92 30.95 5.40
C VAL A 155 5.42 30.67 6.83
N SER A 156 6.35 29.73 6.98
CA SER A 156 7.01 29.43 8.27
C SER A 156 8.31 28.66 8.06
N THR A 157 9.22 28.75 9.03
CA THR A 157 10.45 27.96 9.07
C THR A 157 10.20 26.50 9.45
N ASP A 158 9.12 26.20 10.16
CA ASP A 158 8.72 24.84 10.52
C ASP A 158 7.91 24.19 9.40
N VAL A 159 8.64 23.59 8.46
CA VAL A 159 8.10 22.94 7.27
C VAL A 159 7.28 21.68 7.62
N ASP A 160 7.60 21.00 8.72
CA ASP A 160 6.86 19.81 9.17
C ASP A 160 5.49 20.21 9.74
N ALA A 161 5.40 21.31 10.50
CA ALA A 161 4.12 21.86 10.95
C ALA A 161 3.24 22.32 9.79
N ILE A 162 3.83 22.96 8.77
CA ILE A 162 3.11 23.33 7.55
C ILE A 162 2.50 22.10 6.87
N PHE A 163 3.27 21.02 6.73
CA PHE A 163 2.77 19.80 6.09
C PHE A 163 1.63 19.13 6.89
N ARG A 164 1.70 19.19 8.23
CA ARG A 164 0.61 18.74 9.12
C ARG A 164 -0.66 19.56 8.92
N ILE A 165 -0.54 20.89 8.87
CA ILE A 165 -1.67 21.80 8.59
C ILE A 165 -2.25 21.52 7.20
N ALA A 166 -1.42 21.36 6.17
CA ALA A 166 -1.92 21.02 4.84
C ALA A 166 -2.71 19.70 4.81
N THR A 167 -2.34 18.73 5.67
CA THR A 167 -3.03 17.45 5.76
C THR A 167 -4.42 17.56 6.41
N SER A 168 -4.65 18.52 7.31
CA SER A 168 -6.00 18.74 7.87
C SER A 168 -6.98 19.38 6.89
N LEU A 169 -6.48 19.95 5.79
CA LEU A 169 -7.30 20.63 4.78
C LEU A 169 -7.88 19.68 3.72
N VAL A 170 -7.58 18.36 3.81
CA VAL A 170 -8.09 17.34 2.88
C VAL A 170 -9.62 17.33 2.73
N PRO A 171 -10.44 17.57 3.78
CA PRO A 171 -11.91 17.58 3.64
C PRO A 171 -12.47 18.70 2.74
N LEU A 172 -11.68 19.71 2.38
CA LEU A 172 -12.11 20.76 1.45
C LEU A 172 -12.24 20.22 0.01
N PRO A 173 -13.03 20.87 -0.88
CA PRO A 173 -13.25 20.38 -2.24
C PRO A 173 -11.97 20.15 -3.06
N SER A 174 -10.98 21.05 -2.93
CA SER A 174 -9.65 20.90 -3.55
C SER A 174 -8.57 20.46 -2.55
N GLY A 175 -8.98 20.01 -1.36
CA GLY A 175 -8.11 19.57 -0.26
C GLY A 175 -7.10 18.47 -0.65
N PRO A 176 -7.49 17.42 -1.39
CA PRO A 176 -6.55 16.39 -1.83
C PRO A 176 -5.45 16.93 -2.76
N ALA A 177 -5.79 17.83 -3.68
CA ALA A 177 -4.83 18.47 -4.56
C ALA A 177 -3.90 19.42 -3.77
N LEU A 178 -4.46 20.15 -2.79
CA LEU A 178 -3.70 21.00 -1.87
C LEU A 178 -2.68 20.20 -1.07
N ARG A 179 -3.06 19.03 -0.56
CA ARG A 179 -2.15 18.13 0.14
C ARG A 179 -1.01 17.67 -0.76
N GLU A 180 -1.27 17.28 -2.01
CA GLU A 180 -0.22 16.84 -2.94
C GLU A 180 0.73 17.99 -3.35
N TRP A 181 0.19 19.19 -3.57
CA TRP A 181 0.99 20.40 -3.82
C TRP A 181 1.88 20.70 -2.60
N ALA A 182 1.30 20.73 -1.40
CA ALA A 182 2.02 21.04 -0.16
C ALA A 182 3.06 19.97 0.17
N LYS A 183 2.76 18.68 -0.04
CA LYS A 183 3.72 17.57 0.11
C LYS A 183 4.98 17.83 -0.73
N SER A 184 4.80 18.22 -1.98
CA SER A 184 5.90 18.50 -2.90
C SER A 184 6.70 19.74 -2.49
N ALA A 185 6.00 20.82 -2.11
CA ALA A 185 6.64 22.05 -1.69
C ALA A 185 7.41 21.89 -0.37
N CYS A 186 6.82 21.21 0.62
CA CYS A 186 7.43 20.88 1.90
C CYS A 186 8.61 19.90 1.76
N ALA A 187 8.50 18.90 0.89
CA ALA A 187 9.61 17.98 0.59
C ALA A 187 10.82 18.73 0.01
N ARG A 188 10.61 19.66 -0.94
CA ARG A 188 11.66 20.58 -1.42
C ARG A 188 12.19 21.49 -0.31
N GLY A 189 11.33 21.84 0.66
CA GLY A 189 11.68 22.53 1.90
C GLY A 189 12.44 21.67 2.92
N LYS A 190 12.68 20.38 2.64
CA LYS A 190 13.32 19.38 3.50
C LYS A 190 12.50 18.96 4.73
N SER A 191 11.16 19.03 4.66
CA SER A 191 10.31 18.33 5.64
C SER A 191 10.55 16.82 5.55
N ARG A 192 10.90 16.20 6.68
CA ARG A 192 11.25 14.78 6.74
C ARG A 192 10.08 13.91 6.33
N ARG A 193 8.90 14.17 6.90
CA ARG A 193 7.70 13.39 6.61
C ARG A 193 7.24 13.57 5.17
N ALA A 194 7.16 14.81 4.68
CA ALA A 194 6.71 15.08 3.31
C ALA A 194 7.64 14.44 2.28
N LEU A 195 8.96 14.51 2.52
CA LEU A 195 9.95 13.89 1.64
C LEU A 195 9.82 12.36 1.62
N VAL A 196 9.70 11.72 2.79
CA VAL A 196 9.55 10.27 2.89
C VAL A 196 8.27 9.80 2.18
N GLU A 197 7.12 10.46 2.39
CA GLU A 197 5.88 10.12 1.67
C GLU A 197 6.01 10.31 0.16
N LEU A 198 6.66 11.38 -0.29
CA LEU A 198 6.87 11.65 -1.72
C LEU A 198 7.77 10.62 -2.37
N VAL A 199 8.91 10.29 -1.74
CA VAL A 199 9.85 9.30 -2.25
C VAL A 199 9.21 7.91 -2.26
N ASN A 200 8.42 7.56 -1.24
CA ASN A 200 7.68 6.29 -1.25
C ASN A 200 6.72 6.19 -2.44
N LYS A 201 5.97 7.26 -2.75
CA LYS A 201 5.10 7.32 -3.94
C LYS A 201 5.91 7.27 -5.24
N TYR A 202 7.07 7.91 -5.27
CA TYR A 202 7.94 7.96 -6.45
C TYR A 202 8.49 6.58 -6.83
N ILE A 203 9.00 5.81 -5.87
CA ILE A 203 9.58 4.49 -6.14
C ILE A 203 8.53 3.45 -6.57
N GLU A 204 7.24 3.70 -6.31
CA GLU A 204 6.13 2.86 -6.73
C GLU A 204 5.69 3.10 -8.19
N ILE A 205 6.27 4.09 -8.88
CA ILE A 205 5.97 4.37 -10.28
C ILE A 205 6.71 3.37 -11.18
N ASP A 206 5.98 2.63 -12.02
CA ASP A 206 6.51 1.55 -12.87
C ASP A 206 7.70 1.93 -13.76
N SER A 207 7.83 3.19 -14.14
CA SER A 207 8.89 3.71 -15.02
C SER A 207 10.14 4.18 -14.29
N VAL A 208 10.17 4.10 -12.95
CA VAL A 208 11.29 4.60 -12.14
C VAL A 208 12.34 3.51 -11.92
N ASP A 209 13.60 3.85 -12.17
CA ASP A 209 14.74 3.01 -11.83
C ASP A 209 15.06 3.12 -10.33
N ILE A 210 14.73 2.09 -9.57
CA ILE A 210 14.97 1.99 -8.13
C ILE A 210 16.47 2.01 -7.75
N HIS A 211 17.37 1.67 -8.68
CA HIS A 211 18.82 1.73 -8.47
C HIS A 211 19.38 3.13 -8.66
N ARG A 212 18.62 4.04 -9.28
CA ARG A 212 19.03 5.43 -9.42
C ARG A 212 19.08 6.10 -8.04
N ASN A 213 20.28 6.52 -7.63
CA ASN A 213 20.44 7.28 -6.41
C ASN A 213 20.20 8.78 -6.67
N THR A 214 18.97 9.23 -6.48
CA THR A 214 18.61 10.65 -6.57
C THR A 214 19.03 11.39 -5.30
N GLU A 215 19.11 12.72 -5.37
CA GLU A 215 19.38 13.56 -4.18
C GLU A 215 18.34 13.32 -3.08
N TRP A 216 17.08 13.04 -3.46
CA TRP A 216 15.97 12.80 -2.53
C TRP A 216 16.09 11.45 -1.82
N ILE A 217 16.53 10.40 -2.53
CA ILE A 217 16.83 9.11 -1.92
C ILE A 217 18.04 9.22 -0.99
N ALA A 218 19.07 9.99 -1.37
CA ALA A 218 20.21 10.27 -0.50
C ALA A 218 19.79 11.01 0.78
N LEU A 219 18.86 11.96 0.70
CA LEU A 219 18.28 12.63 1.86
C LEU A 219 17.46 11.67 2.75
N VAL A 220 16.67 10.76 2.16
CA VAL A 220 15.97 9.71 2.93
C VAL A 220 16.98 8.82 3.67
N LYS A 221 18.07 8.44 3.02
CA LYS A 221 19.16 7.69 3.66
C LYS A 221 19.77 8.48 4.84
N ASP A 222 20.03 9.77 4.66
CA ASP A 222 20.54 10.61 5.73
C ASP A 222 19.56 10.71 6.90
N PHE A 223 18.26 10.89 6.63
CA PHE A 223 17.22 10.87 7.67
C PHE A 223 17.13 9.51 8.38
N ALA A 224 17.37 8.41 7.67
CA ALA A 224 17.35 7.07 8.25
C ALA A 224 18.56 6.80 9.15
N LEU A 225 19.76 7.15 8.69
CA LEU A 225 21.02 6.73 9.33
C LEU A 225 21.59 7.77 10.31
N LYS A 226 21.38 9.06 10.07
CA LYS A 226 21.91 10.15 10.91
C LYS A 226 20.88 10.65 11.91
N ASP A 227 19.66 10.90 11.43
CA ASP A 227 18.59 11.45 12.25
C ASP A 227 17.75 10.36 12.94
N GLU A 228 18.00 9.09 12.59
CA GLU A 228 17.26 7.91 13.07
C GLU A 228 15.73 8.06 12.97
N TYR A 229 15.26 8.72 11.90
CA TYR A 229 13.84 8.98 11.71
C TYR A 229 13.10 7.69 11.29
N PRO A 230 12.17 7.14 12.10
CA PRO A 230 11.64 5.78 11.89
C PRO A 230 10.98 5.54 10.53
N GLN A 231 10.22 6.52 10.02
CA GLN A 231 9.60 6.45 8.71
C GLN A 231 10.65 6.41 7.58
N ALA A 232 11.76 7.15 7.73
CA ALA A 232 12.86 7.11 6.78
C ALA A 232 13.63 5.79 6.86
N ILE A 233 13.83 5.24 8.07
CA ILE A 233 14.40 3.90 8.27
C ILE A 233 13.56 2.85 7.54
N MET A 234 12.24 2.84 7.75
CA MET A 234 11.31 1.93 7.07
C MET A 234 11.38 2.06 5.54
N LEU A 235 11.38 3.29 5.01
CA LEU A 235 11.48 3.52 3.56
C LEU A 235 12.85 3.11 3.01
N TYR A 236 13.94 3.42 3.73
CA TYR A 236 15.29 3.07 3.29
C TYR A 236 15.49 1.56 3.30
N ALA A 237 14.98 0.85 4.30
CA ALA A 237 14.93 -0.61 4.32
C ALA A 237 14.14 -1.18 3.13
N LYS A 238 12.97 -0.60 2.79
CA LYS A 238 12.21 -0.97 1.57
C LYS A 238 13.04 -0.81 0.30
N ILE A 239 13.75 0.31 0.17
CA ILE A 239 14.64 0.57 -0.98
C ILE A 239 15.79 -0.45 -1.03
N LEU A 240 16.44 -0.75 0.11
CA LEU A 240 17.51 -1.74 0.18
C LEU A 240 17.02 -3.13 -0.21
N THR A 241 15.88 -3.57 0.32
CA THR A 241 15.24 -4.85 -0.04
C THR A 241 14.97 -4.92 -1.54
N TRP A 242 14.42 -3.87 -2.15
CA TRP A 242 14.16 -3.83 -3.59
C TRP A 242 15.43 -3.83 -4.44
N ARG A 243 16.53 -3.27 -3.93
CA ARG A 243 17.84 -3.31 -4.60
C ARG A 243 18.56 -4.66 -4.46
N GLY A 244 17.98 -5.61 -3.73
CA GLY A 244 18.60 -6.90 -3.42
C GLY A 244 19.60 -6.83 -2.26
N GLU A 245 19.67 -5.72 -1.54
CA GLU A 245 20.55 -5.51 -0.38
C GLU A 245 19.84 -5.95 0.93
N GLY A 246 19.19 -7.12 0.89
CA GLY A 246 18.32 -7.61 1.97
C GLY A 246 19.03 -7.80 3.33
N ALA A 247 20.31 -8.17 3.33
CA ALA A 247 21.09 -8.30 4.57
C ALA A 247 21.21 -6.96 5.32
N GLN A 248 21.52 -5.86 4.60
CA GLN A 248 21.61 -4.53 5.19
C GLN A 248 20.23 -4.03 5.64
N ALA A 249 19.18 -4.32 4.87
CA ALA A 249 17.81 -3.99 5.24
C ALA A 249 17.38 -4.71 6.54
N ALA A 250 17.70 -5.99 6.66
CA ALA A 250 17.39 -6.81 7.83
C ALA A 250 18.12 -6.30 9.08
N GLU A 251 19.42 -6.04 8.99
CA GLU A 251 20.23 -5.48 10.09
C GLU A 251 19.65 -4.14 10.58
N LEU A 252 19.35 -3.24 9.64
CA LEU A 252 18.78 -1.94 9.97
C LEU A 252 17.43 -2.06 10.70
N LEU A 253 16.57 -2.98 10.28
CA LEU A 253 15.28 -3.22 10.92
C LEU A 253 15.42 -3.87 12.30
N GLU A 254 16.30 -4.87 12.43
CA GLU A 254 16.61 -5.56 13.69
C GLU A 254 17.17 -4.61 14.74
N GLU A 255 18.03 -3.67 14.36
CA GLU A 255 18.66 -2.74 15.30
C GLU A 255 17.72 -1.58 15.66
N LYS A 256 17.05 -0.98 14.67
CA LYS A 256 16.41 0.34 14.85
C LYS A 256 14.89 0.32 14.94
N ILE A 257 14.21 -0.74 14.49
CA ILE A 257 12.74 -0.77 14.42
C ILE A 257 12.15 -1.89 15.29
N LEU A 258 12.52 -3.14 15.04
CA LEU A 258 11.94 -4.32 15.70
C LEU A 258 12.05 -4.33 17.24
N PRO A 259 13.06 -3.73 17.89
CA PRO A 259 13.09 -3.67 19.36
C PRO A 259 12.00 -2.77 19.95
N TYR A 260 11.44 -1.86 19.15
CA TYR A 260 10.51 -0.82 19.61
C TYR A 260 9.07 -1.07 19.15
N ILE A 261 8.82 -2.05 18.27
CA ILE A 261 7.46 -2.41 17.92
C ILE A 261 6.75 -3.01 19.14
N ARG A 262 5.50 -2.61 19.34
CA ARG A 262 4.67 -3.13 20.43
C ARG A 262 3.45 -3.81 19.81
N ALA A 263 3.05 -4.94 20.39
CA ALA A 263 1.74 -5.53 20.18
C ALA A 263 0.70 -4.59 20.82
N SER A 264 0.38 -3.48 20.15
CA SER A 264 -0.64 -2.56 20.64
C SER A 264 -1.92 -2.78 19.84
N PRO A 265 -3.04 -3.14 20.50
CA PRO A 265 -4.33 -3.31 19.84
C PRO A 265 -4.94 -1.97 19.38
N ARG A 266 -4.28 -0.84 19.64
CA ARG A 266 -4.72 0.49 19.23
C ARG A 266 -3.70 1.08 18.28
N GLN A 267 -4.00 1.00 16.98
CA GLN A 267 -3.29 1.76 15.97
C GLN A 267 -3.29 3.23 16.41
N SER A 268 -2.11 3.87 16.42
CA SER A 268 -2.02 5.27 16.84
C SER A 268 -2.98 6.10 16.00
N GLN A 269 -3.89 6.83 16.65
CA GLN A 269 -4.81 7.73 15.94
C GLN A 269 -4.07 8.86 15.22
N ASN A 270 -2.78 9.07 15.52
CA ASN A 270 -1.97 10.08 14.87
C ASN A 270 -1.27 9.50 13.63
N PRO A 271 -1.67 9.90 12.40
CA PRO A 271 -1.06 9.39 11.17
C PRO A 271 0.42 9.77 11.00
N PHE A 272 0.91 10.76 11.74
CA PHE A 272 2.33 11.14 11.74
C PHE A 272 3.20 10.25 12.64
N CYS A 273 2.59 9.51 13.56
CA CYS A 273 3.28 8.49 14.36
C CYS A 273 3.31 7.13 13.65
N ASP A 274 2.47 6.95 12.64
CA ASP A 274 2.46 5.72 11.84
C ASP A 274 3.71 5.65 10.95
N ILE A 275 4.53 4.61 11.21
CA ILE A 275 5.75 4.31 10.47
C ILE A 275 5.50 3.61 9.13
N THR A 276 4.28 3.10 8.91
CA THR A 276 3.85 2.44 7.67
C THR A 276 3.27 3.41 6.64
N LEU A 277 3.16 4.70 6.98
CA LEU A 277 2.61 5.75 6.10
C LEU A 277 1.19 5.45 5.60
N GLY A 278 0.29 5.02 6.48
CA GLY A 278 -1.07 4.62 6.12
C GLY A 278 -1.11 3.36 5.26
N GLY A 279 -0.17 2.43 5.49
CA GLY A 279 -0.01 1.23 4.67
C GLY A 279 0.77 1.41 3.37
N GLY A 280 1.31 2.61 3.08
CA GLY A 280 2.20 2.86 1.94
C GLY A 280 3.55 2.12 2.01
N ILE A 281 3.98 1.74 3.20
CA ILE A 281 5.09 0.82 3.46
C ILE A 281 4.51 -0.41 4.15
N ASP A 282 5.07 -1.58 3.86
CA ASP A 282 4.71 -2.81 4.56
C ASP A 282 4.99 -2.70 6.06
N SER A 283 4.32 -3.54 6.86
CA SER A 283 4.57 -3.59 8.30
C SER A 283 6.04 -3.92 8.58
N PRO A 284 6.60 -3.51 9.74
CA PRO A 284 7.99 -3.79 10.09
C PRO A 284 8.37 -5.26 10.00
N LEU A 285 7.52 -6.16 10.52
CA LEU A 285 7.75 -7.60 10.45
C LEU A 285 7.63 -8.11 9.03
N ARG A 286 6.67 -7.59 8.25
CA ARG A 286 6.56 -7.95 6.84
C ARG A 286 7.81 -7.58 6.05
N LEU A 287 8.23 -6.33 6.19
CA LEU A 287 9.41 -5.83 5.51
C LEU A 287 10.69 -6.56 5.94
N TYR A 288 10.79 -6.92 7.22
CA TYR A 288 11.90 -7.72 7.74
C TYR A 288 11.94 -9.12 7.12
N GLY A 289 10.81 -9.85 7.08
CA GLY A 289 10.78 -11.16 6.43
C GLY A 289 11.16 -11.08 4.94
N LEU A 290 10.80 -9.98 4.24
CA LEU A 290 11.15 -9.75 2.83
C LEU A 290 12.66 -9.59 2.71
N ALA A 291 13.26 -8.83 3.62
CA ALA A 291 14.69 -8.58 3.67
C ALA A 291 15.51 -9.86 3.91
N ILE A 292 15.04 -10.77 4.77
CA ILE A 292 15.73 -12.03 5.06
C ILE A 292 15.40 -13.17 4.09
N SER A 293 14.38 -13.02 3.24
CA SER A 293 13.88 -14.10 2.38
C SER A 293 14.96 -14.74 1.49
N ALA A 294 15.86 -13.91 0.94
CA ALA A 294 16.95 -14.36 0.09
C ALA A 294 18.14 -14.96 0.86
N THR A 295 18.28 -14.70 2.17
CA THR A 295 19.48 -15.05 2.95
C THR A 295 19.24 -16.13 3.99
N LYS A 296 18.08 -16.13 4.67
CA LYS A 296 17.73 -17.06 5.76
C LYS A 296 16.77 -18.18 5.33
N GLY A 297 16.22 -18.12 4.12
CA GLY A 297 15.32 -19.16 3.58
C GLY A 297 13.91 -19.14 4.18
N ILE A 298 13.10 -20.11 3.76
CA ILE A 298 11.64 -20.13 3.98
C ILE A 298 11.28 -20.31 5.45
N ASP A 299 11.96 -21.22 6.16
CA ASP A 299 11.61 -21.57 7.53
C ASP A 299 11.67 -20.34 8.45
N GLU A 300 12.68 -19.49 8.25
CA GLU A 300 12.84 -18.28 9.05
C GLU A 300 11.81 -17.20 8.69
N VAL A 301 11.48 -17.08 7.40
CA VAL A 301 10.40 -16.20 6.94
C VAL A 301 9.05 -16.65 7.53
N SER A 302 8.78 -17.95 7.56
CA SER A 302 7.57 -18.53 8.16
C SER A 302 7.46 -18.22 9.65
N LYS A 303 8.56 -18.33 10.42
CA LYS A 303 8.57 -17.93 11.84
C LYS A 303 8.27 -16.44 12.02
N VAL A 304 8.81 -15.57 11.17
CA VAL A 304 8.52 -14.13 11.20
C VAL A 304 7.05 -13.86 10.90
N MET A 305 6.46 -14.59 9.94
CA MET A 305 5.03 -14.48 9.62
C MET A 305 4.14 -14.95 10.76
N GLU A 306 4.44 -16.12 11.35
CA GLU A 306 3.71 -16.63 12.51
C GLU A 306 3.79 -15.63 13.66
N ARG A 307 4.96 -15.05 13.90
CA ARG A 307 5.14 -13.99 14.89
C ARG A 307 4.27 -12.77 14.59
N ALA A 308 4.28 -12.27 13.35
CA ALA A 308 3.47 -11.14 12.93
C ALA A 308 1.96 -11.41 13.09
N ALA A 309 1.52 -12.61 12.74
CA ALA A 309 0.13 -13.02 12.85
C ALA A 309 -0.32 -13.22 14.31
N LEU A 310 0.45 -13.95 15.12
CA LEU A 310 0.02 -14.41 16.43
C LEU A 310 0.38 -13.46 17.57
N GLU A 311 1.56 -12.83 17.52
CA GLU A 311 1.98 -11.88 18.57
C GLU A 311 1.48 -10.46 18.31
N PHE A 312 1.43 -10.05 17.05
CA PHE A 312 1.11 -8.67 16.66
C PHE A 312 -0.27 -8.52 16.01
N SER A 313 -0.99 -9.63 15.77
CA SER A 313 -2.30 -9.64 15.12
C SER A 313 -2.32 -8.88 13.79
N GLU A 314 -1.23 -8.95 13.02
CA GLU A 314 -1.14 -8.23 11.76
C GLU A 314 -2.13 -8.81 10.74
N PRO A 315 -3.08 -8.02 10.20
CA PRO A 315 -4.20 -8.58 9.45
C PRO A 315 -3.79 -9.33 8.19
N ILE A 316 -2.77 -8.82 7.48
CA ILE A 316 -2.23 -9.47 6.28
C ILE A 316 -1.57 -10.80 6.67
N ALA A 317 -0.76 -10.83 7.72
CA ALA A 317 -0.10 -12.05 8.18
C ALA A 317 -1.11 -13.09 8.67
N LEU A 318 -2.17 -12.66 9.40
CA LEU A 318 -3.29 -13.51 9.81
C LEU A 318 -3.98 -14.15 8.60
N THR A 319 -4.29 -13.38 7.56
CA THR A 319 -4.88 -13.89 6.31
C THR A 319 -3.96 -14.92 5.66
N GLU A 320 -2.67 -14.62 5.50
CA GLU A 320 -1.75 -15.53 4.83
C GLU A 320 -1.54 -16.84 5.61
N LEU A 321 -1.45 -16.75 6.95
CA LEU A 321 -1.40 -17.90 7.84
C LEU A 321 -2.71 -18.71 7.79
N ALA A 322 -3.87 -18.05 7.82
CA ALA A 322 -5.18 -18.70 7.69
C ALA A 322 -5.22 -19.59 6.44
N ILE A 323 -4.87 -19.03 5.28
CA ILE A 323 -4.96 -19.78 4.02
C ILE A 323 -3.97 -20.97 4.00
N SER A 324 -2.83 -20.88 4.69
CA SER A 324 -1.93 -22.04 4.84
C SER A 324 -2.56 -23.19 5.65
N HIS A 325 -3.36 -22.87 6.68
CA HIS A 325 -4.17 -23.86 7.39
C HIS A 325 -5.27 -24.47 6.51
N LEU A 326 -5.88 -23.68 5.63
CA LEU A 326 -6.85 -24.18 4.66
C LEU A 326 -6.25 -25.23 3.71
N GLU A 327 -5.03 -24.98 3.22
CA GLU A 327 -4.28 -25.94 2.39
C GLU A 327 -3.96 -27.24 3.16
N GLY A 328 -3.69 -27.12 4.46
CA GLY A 328 -3.55 -28.23 5.40
C GLY A 328 -4.86 -28.92 5.80
N LYS A 329 -6.02 -28.47 5.27
CA LYS A 329 -7.38 -28.92 5.65
C LYS A 329 -7.74 -28.68 7.12
N ASP A 330 -7.09 -27.69 7.74
CA ASP A 330 -7.40 -27.21 9.07
C ASP A 330 -8.40 -26.04 8.97
N TRP A 331 -9.66 -26.41 8.77
CA TRP A 331 -10.76 -25.48 8.50
C TRP A 331 -11.08 -24.57 9.69
N ASP A 332 -10.97 -25.10 10.91
CA ASP A 332 -11.27 -24.35 12.14
C ASP A 332 -10.24 -23.22 12.32
N ARG A 333 -8.96 -23.53 12.09
CA ARG A 333 -7.89 -22.53 12.21
C ARG A 333 -7.93 -21.50 11.09
N TYR A 334 -8.27 -21.90 9.86
CA TYR A 334 -8.54 -20.95 8.77
C TYR A 334 -9.64 -19.96 9.19
N GLU A 335 -10.77 -20.47 9.66
CA GLU A 335 -11.95 -19.67 9.98
C GLU A 335 -11.69 -18.68 11.13
N GLU A 336 -10.99 -19.13 12.18
CA GLU A 336 -10.59 -18.28 13.31
C GLU A 336 -9.67 -17.14 12.87
N LEU A 337 -8.55 -17.47 12.21
CA LEU A 337 -7.54 -16.49 11.80
C LEU A 337 -8.10 -15.52 10.75
N MET A 338 -8.91 -16.01 9.81
CA MET A 338 -9.56 -15.17 8.80
C MET A 338 -10.60 -14.24 9.42
N SER A 339 -11.36 -14.72 10.42
CA SER A 339 -12.30 -13.88 11.18
C SER A 339 -11.59 -12.77 11.96
N MET A 340 -10.45 -13.08 12.58
CA MET A 340 -9.61 -12.07 13.23
C MET A 340 -9.12 -11.01 12.24
N ALA A 341 -8.63 -11.42 11.06
CA ALA A 341 -8.21 -10.50 10.02
C ALA A 341 -9.40 -9.64 9.51
N ALA A 342 -10.56 -10.24 9.26
CA ALA A 342 -11.74 -9.53 8.77
C ALA A 342 -12.27 -8.50 9.79
N THR A 343 -12.35 -8.89 11.07
CA THR A 343 -12.80 -8.01 12.17
C THR A 343 -11.85 -6.85 12.46
N SER A 344 -10.56 -6.98 12.12
CA SER A 344 -9.60 -5.87 12.17
C SER A 344 -9.82 -4.80 11.08
N GLY A 345 -10.78 -5.01 10.18
CA GLY A 345 -11.09 -4.12 9.06
C GLY A 345 -10.31 -4.42 7.78
N TYR A 346 -9.61 -5.56 7.71
CA TYR A 346 -8.91 -5.97 6.49
C TYR A 346 -9.88 -6.55 5.46
N LYS A 347 -10.31 -5.71 4.53
CA LYS A 347 -11.37 -6.02 3.54
C LYS A 347 -11.09 -7.24 2.65
N PRO A 348 -9.85 -7.54 2.22
CA PRO A 348 -9.58 -8.80 1.54
C PRO A 348 -9.93 -10.04 2.36
N ALA A 349 -9.69 -10.02 3.69
CA ALA A 349 -10.12 -11.12 4.56
C ALA A 349 -11.64 -11.24 4.64
N CYS A 350 -12.38 -10.12 4.68
CA CYS A 350 -13.85 -10.15 4.59
C CYS A 350 -14.31 -10.89 3.33
N PHE A 351 -13.67 -10.62 2.19
CA PHE A 351 -14.00 -11.28 0.92
C PHE A 351 -13.69 -12.79 0.95
N TYR A 352 -12.52 -13.20 1.42
CA TYR A 352 -12.15 -14.62 1.52
C TYR A 352 -13.03 -15.39 2.51
N LEU A 353 -13.40 -14.74 3.62
CA LEU A 353 -14.30 -15.30 4.63
C LEU A 353 -15.72 -15.45 4.07
N ALA A 354 -16.22 -14.47 3.31
CA ALA A 354 -17.51 -14.55 2.63
C ALA A 354 -17.55 -15.71 1.61
N ASN A 355 -16.50 -15.86 0.80
CA ASN A 355 -16.37 -16.97 -0.15
C ASN A 355 -16.36 -18.33 0.56
N TYR A 356 -15.64 -18.43 1.68
CA TYR A 356 -15.60 -19.65 2.49
C TYR A 356 -16.99 -20.02 3.05
N TYR A 357 -17.72 -19.05 3.60
CA TYR A 357 -19.09 -19.26 4.09
C TYR A 357 -20.09 -19.59 2.98
N LEU A 358 -19.98 -18.95 1.81
CA LEU A 358 -20.82 -19.27 0.66
C LEU A 358 -20.60 -20.73 0.21
N ARG A 359 -19.34 -21.18 0.13
CA ARG A 359 -19.00 -22.57 -0.22
C ARG A 359 -19.49 -23.58 0.82
N MET A 360 -19.42 -23.24 2.12
CA MET A 360 -20.04 -24.06 3.18
C MET A 360 -21.57 -24.15 3.01
N SER A 361 -22.25 -23.03 2.70
CA SER A 361 -23.70 -23.05 2.48
C SER A 361 -24.13 -23.94 1.30
N LYS A 362 -23.28 -24.04 0.27
CA LYS A 362 -23.47 -24.93 -0.90
C LYS A 362 -23.08 -26.38 -0.64
N GLY A 363 -22.46 -26.69 0.49
CA GLY A 363 -21.99 -28.03 0.84
C GLY A 363 -20.67 -28.45 0.17
N GLU A 364 -19.89 -27.50 -0.37
CA GLU A 364 -18.54 -27.79 -0.87
C GLU A 364 -17.55 -28.05 0.28
N TYR A 365 -17.80 -27.44 1.43
CA TYR A 365 -17.05 -27.62 2.67
C TYR A 365 -17.95 -28.15 3.78
N LEU A 366 -17.36 -28.92 4.70
CA LEU A 366 -18.06 -29.45 5.87
C LEU A 366 -18.38 -28.32 6.86
N THR A 367 -19.62 -28.29 7.32
CA THR A 367 -20.05 -27.42 8.43
C THR A 367 -19.36 -27.81 9.73
N ARG A 368 -19.35 -26.93 10.73
CA ARG A 368 -18.74 -27.23 12.04
C ARG A 368 -19.34 -28.49 12.70
N GLN A 369 -20.65 -28.71 12.55
CA GLN A 369 -21.30 -29.93 13.05
C GLN A 369 -20.81 -31.18 12.31
N GLU A 370 -20.81 -31.14 10.98
CA GLU A 370 -20.31 -32.25 10.15
C GLU A 370 -18.82 -32.54 10.45
N ARG A 371 -18.00 -31.51 10.72
CA ARG A 371 -16.60 -31.68 11.14
C ARG A 371 -16.48 -32.36 12.51
N ALA A 372 -17.25 -31.92 13.50
CA ALA A 372 -17.25 -32.48 14.85
C ALA A 372 -17.74 -33.94 14.87
N GLU A 373 -18.64 -34.32 13.96
CA GLU A 373 -19.12 -35.70 13.81
C GLU A 373 -18.09 -36.61 13.13
N VAL A 374 -17.32 -36.08 12.17
CA VAL A 374 -16.25 -36.79 11.48
C VAL A 374 -15.02 -36.98 12.37
N ILE A 375 -14.71 -35.99 13.23
CA ILE A 375 -13.57 -36.02 14.16
C ILE A 375 -14.08 -36.46 15.54
N ARG A 376 -14.22 -37.77 15.76
CA ARG A 376 -14.27 -38.31 17.14
C ARG A 376 -12.87 -38.23 17.76
N GLY A 377 -12.48 -37.04 18.22
CA GLY A 377 -11.16 -36.78 18.81
C GLY A 377 -11.17 -35.50 19.65
N GLU A 378 -10.41 -35.54 20.75
CA GLU A 378 -10.47 -34.60 21.88
C GLU A 378 -10.43 -33.10 21.51
N PRO A 379 -11.15 -32.23 22.26
CA PRO A 379 -11.04 -30.78 22.12
C PRO A 379 -9.60 -30.35 22.40
N THR A 380 -8.93 -29.75 21.41
CA THR A 380 -7.54 -29.29 21.52
C THR A 380 -7.45 -28.07 22.44
N GLY A 381 -6.91 -28.29 23.65
CA GLY A 381 -6.90 -27.34 24.78
C GLY A 381 -5.81 -26.27 24.77
N TRP A 382 -5.78 -25.35 23.79
CA TRP A 382 -4.75 -24.28 23.73
C TRP A 382 -5.30 -22.83 23.80
N MET A 383 -6.57 -22.63 24.18
CA MET A 383 -7.24 -21.33 24.36
C MET A 383 -6.77 -20.49 25.58
N LYS A 384 -5.51 -20.07 25.66
CA LYS A 384 -5.04 -19.18 26.76
C LYS A 384 -4.45 -17.84 26.35
N THR A 385 -4.45 -17.49 25.07
CA THR A 385 -3.93 -16.20 24.61
C THR A 385 -4.93 -15.61 23.63
N LEU A 386 -5.36 -14.35 23.87
CA LEU A 386 -6.23 -13.49 23.03
C LEU A 386 -7.71 -13.39 23.50
N GLU A 387 -7.94 -12.74 24.65
CA GLU A 387 -9.27 -12.52 25.24
C GLU A 387 -10.15 -11.37 24.68
N PRO A 388 -9.68 -10.29 24.01
CA PRO A 388 -10.58 -9.16 23.73
C PRO A 388 -11.61 -9.35 22.61
N LEU A 389 -11.33 -10.18 21.58
CA LEU A 389 -12.25 -10.42 20.44
C LEU A 389 -13.08 -11.71 20.61
N ARG A 390 -12.76 -12.48 21.64
CA ARG A 390 -13.28 -13.82 21.90
C ARG A 390 -14.78 -13.84 22.17
N LEU A 391 -15.37 -12.82 22.81
CA LEU A 391 -16.79 -12.89 23.20
C LEU A 391 -17.79 -12.78 22.03
N TRP A 392 -17.46 -12.02 20.98
CA TRP A 392 -18.30 -11.95 19.77
C TRP A 392 -18.06 -13.15 18.86
N ILE A 393 -16.78 -13.49 18.65
CA ILE A 393 -16.37 -14.70 17.92
C ILE A 393 -16.95 -15.93 18.59
N ASP A 394 -16.94 -16.05 19.92
CA ASP A 394 -17.48 -17.21 20.62
C ASP A 394 -18.99 -17.39 20.39
N SER A 395 -19.74 -16.30 20.26
CA SER A 395 -21.19 -16.33 20.00
C SER A 395 -21.56 -16.78 18.57
N ILE A 396 -20.69 -16.47 17.59
CA ILE A 396 -20.88 -16.79 16.15
C ILE A 396 -20.12 -18.08 15.76
N VAL A 397 -19.03 -18.42 16.45
CA VAL A 397 -18.08 -19.48 16.11
C VAL A 397 -18.38 -20.82 16.80
N TYR A 398 -19.05 -20.84 17.96
CA TYR A 398 -19.34 -22.10 18.66
C TYR A 398 -20.82 -22.50 18.70
N SER A 399 -21.70 -21.74 18.07
CA SER A 399 -23.09 -22.18 17.85
C SER A 399 -23.16 -23.10 16.63
N PRO A 400 -23.92 -24.21 16.69
CA PRO A 400 -24.20 -25.00 15.50
C PRO A 400 -24.98 -24.15 14.49
N LEU A 401 -24.36 -23.87 13.34
CA LEU A 401 -24.95 -23.10 12.26
C LEU A 401 -25.42 -24.06 11.17
N ASP A 402 -26.65 -23.86 10.70
CA ASP A 402 -27.13 -24.53 9.50
C ASP A 402 -26.57 -23.85 8.25
N ARG A 403 -26.77 -24.48 7.08
CA ARG A 403 -26.29 -23.94 5.80
C ARG A 403 -26.91 -22.59 5.46
N THR A 404 -28.15 -22.35 5.89
CA THR A 404 -28.85 -21.07 5.74
C THR A 404 -28.13 -19.95 6.51
N ALA A 405 -27.73 -20.20 7.75
CA ALA A 405 -26.99 -19.23 8.55
C ALA A 405 -25.62 -18.91 7.95
N TYR A 406 -24.91 -19.90 7.38
CA TYR A 406 -23.67 -19.62 6.64
C TYR A 406 -23.90 -18.75 5.40
N ARG A 407 -25.01 -18.93 4.69
CA ARG A 407 -25.38 -18.06 3.56
C ARG A 407 -25.59 -16.61 4.03
N ASN A 408 -26.27 -16.40 5.15
CA ASN A 408 -26.47 -15.07 5.73
C ASN A 408 -25.15 -14.42 6.17
N LEU A 409 -24.27 -15.18 6.83
CA LEU A 409 -22.92 -14.70 7.17
C LEU A 409 -22.13 -14.30 5.92
N ALA A 410 -22.21 -15.07 4.84
CA ALA A 410 -21.57 -14.72 3.58
C ALA A 410 -22.06 -13.34 3.06
N LYS A 411 -23.37 -13.08 3.09
CA LYS A 411 -23.94 -11.78 2.69
C LYS A 411 -23.39 -10.62 3.51
N GLU A 412 -23.38 -10.75 4.83
CA GLU A 412 -22.86 -9.71 5.74
C GLU A 412 -21.41 -9.34 5.42
N TRP A 413 -20.57 -10.35 5.18
CA TRP A 413 -19.17 -10.12 4.83
C TRP A 413 -19.00 -9.56 3.40
N TYR A 414 -19.82 -9.97 2.42
CA TYR A 414 -19.82 -9.36 1.09
C TYR A 414 -20.25 -7.89 1.13
N MET A 415 -21.23 -7.54 1.98
CA MET A 415 -21.67 -6.15 2.17
C MET A 415 -20.54 -5.24 2.67
N ILE A 416 -19.59 -5.77 3.44
CA ILE A 416 -18.40 -5.06 3.88
C ILE A 416 -17.34 -5.03 2.76
N ALA A 417 -17.12 -6.18 2.10
CA ALA A 417 -16.08 -6.33 1.08
C ALA A 417 -16.34 -5.50 -0.19
N GLN A 418 -17.61 -5.27 -0.57
CA GLN A 418 -17.98 -4.51 -1.78
C GLN A 418 -17.43 -3.08 -1.82
N ILE A 419 -17.01 -2.51 -0.69
CA ILE A 419 -16.41 -1.17 -0.63
C ILE A 419 -15.10 -1.12 -1.44
N GLU A 420 -14.34 -2.22 -1.49
CA GLU A 420 -13.06 -2.29 -2.21
C GLU A 420 -13.00 -3.38 -3.27
N LYS A 421 -13.92 -4.37 -3.22
CA LYS A 421 -13.95 -5.51 -4.14
C LYS A 421 -15.24 -5.51 -4.95
N PRO A 422 -15.21 -5.04 -6.21
CA PRO A 422 -16.36 -5.06 -7.11
C PRO A 422 -16.94 -6.47 -7.30
N THR A 423 -16.08 -7.50 -7.31
CA THR A 423 -16.50 -8.91 -7.36
C THR A 423 -17.41 -9.30 -6.19
N ALA A 424 -17.19 -8.74 -4.99
CA ALA A 424 -18.06 -8.96 -3.84
C ALA A 424 -19.46 -8.40 -4.07
N ALA A 425 -19.56 -7.22 -4.69
CA ALA A 425 -20.84 -6.62 -5.04
C ALA A 425 -21.59 -7.43 -6.10
N LEU A 426 -20.89 -7.98 -7.10
CA LEU A 426 -21.48 -8.87 -8.09
C LEU A 426 -22.05 -10.15 -7.46
N ILE A 427 -21.27 -10.79 -6.58
CA ILE A 427 -21.72 -12.00 -5.87
C ILE A 427 -22.93 -11.70 -4.98
N LEU A 428 -22.91 -10.56 -4.27
CA LEU A 428 -24.05 -10.13 -3.46
C LEU A 428 -25.30 -9.93 -4.32
N ALA A 429 -25.17 -9.29 -5.48
CA ALA A 429 -26.28 -9.12 -6.43
C ALA A 429 -26.85 -10.47 -6.89
N MET A 430 -25.98 -11.44 -7.21
CA MET A 430 -26.41 -12.80 -7.57
C MET A 430 -27.15 -13.50 -6.42
N MET A 431 -26.68 -13.35 -5.19
CA MET A 431 -27.32 -13.94 -4.00
C MET A 431 -28.70 -13.32 -3.72
N GLU A 432 -28.86 -12.01 -3.91
CA GLU A 432 -30.16 -11.32 -3.78
C GLU A 432 -31.14 -11.75 -4.88
N ARG A 433 -30.64 -11.97 -6.10
CA ARG A 433 -31.44 -12.49 -7.21
C ARG A 433 -31.99 -13.88 -6.94
N GLU A 434 -31.15 -14.79 -6.44
CA GLU A 434 -31.54 -16.15 -6.05
C GLU A 434 -32.63 -16.17 -4.97
N GLU A 435 -32.73 -15.12 -4.16
CA GLU A 435 -33.75 -14.98 -3.11
C GLU A 435 -35.01 -14.25 -3.59
N GLY A 436 -35.08 -13.90 -4.88
CA GLY A 436 -36.23 -13.26 -5.51
C GLY A 436 -36.24 -11.74 -5.42
N HIS A 437 -35.18 -11.11 -4.90
CA HIS A 437 -35.03 -9.65 -4.85
C HIS A 437 -34.49 -9.10 -6.20
N ILE A 438 -35.26 -9.31 -7.28
CA ILE A 438 -34.84 -9.03 -8.66
C ILE A 438 -34.54 -7.53 -8.88
N THR A 439 -35.34 -6.62 -8.32
CA THR A 439 -35.16 -5.17 -8.50
C THR A 439 -33.90 -4.64 -7.79
N GLU A 440 -33.67 -5.08 -6.56
CA GLU A 440 -32.50 -4.69 -5.77
C GLU A 440 -31.22 -5.28 -6.36
N SER A 441 -31.25 -6.57 -6.71
CA SER A 441 -30.12 -7.24 -7.37
C SER A 441 -29.76 -6.60 -8.71
N ARG A 442 -30.74 -6.21 -9.53
CA ARG A 442 -30.50 -5.49 -10.79
C ARG A 442 -29.81 -4.15 -10.56
N SER A 443 -30.27 -3.36 -9.58
CA SER A 443 -29.66 -2.09 -9.23
C SER A 443 -28.20 -2.25 -8.78
N MET A 444 -27.91 -3.28 -7.97
CA MET A 444 -26.55 -3.61 -7.56
C MET A 444 -25.68 -4.03 -8.75
N PHE A 445 -26.20 -4.90 -9.62
CA PHE A 445 -25.51 -5.38 -10.83
C PHE A 445 -25.16 -4.22 -11.79
N GLU A 446 -26.10 -3.31 -12.04
CA GLU A 446 -25.87 -2.16 -12.91
C GLU A 446 -24.81 -1.21 -12.36
N ARG A 447 -24.76 -1.02 -11.03
CA ARG A 447 -23.72 -0.22 -10.39
C ARG A 447 -22.34 -0.82 -10.64
N VAL A 448 -22.20 -2.14 -10.46
CA VAL A 448 -20.93 -2.86 -10.71
C VAL A 448 -20.54 -2.83 -12.19
N SER A 449 -21.52 -2.84 -13.09
CA SER A 449 -21.29 -2.91 -14.53
C SER A 449 -20.96 -1.56 -15.19
N ARG A 450 -21.26 -0.44 -14.53
CA ARG A 450 -20.97 0.93 -15.03
C ARG A 450 -19.58 1.43 -14.68
N ASP A 451 -18.99 0.91 -13.62
CA ASP A 451 -17.66 1.29 -13.19
C ASP A 451 -16.58 0.53 -14.01
N ASP A 452 -15.41 1.13 -14.24
CA ASP A 452 -14.22 0.51 -14.89
C ASP A 452 -13.65 -0.72 -14.14
N TYR A 453 -14.41 -1.27 -13.19
CA TYR A 453 -14.05 -2.37 -12.28
C TYR A 453 -14.04 -3.76 -12.93
N LEU A 454 -14.48 -3.89 -14.19
CA LEU A 454 -14.63 -5.18 -14.87
C LEU A 454 -13.34 -5.73 -15.49
N THR A 455 -12.18 -5.08 -15.31
CA THR A 455 -10.90 -5.58 -15.87
C THR A 455 -10.49 -6.97 -15.37
N GLU A 456 -11.04 -7.43 -14.24
CA GLU A 456 -10.75 -8.76 -13.65
C GLU A 456 -11.77 -9.84 -14.04
N LEU A 457 -12.86 -9.48 -14.72
CA LEU A 457 -13.99 -10.36 -15.00
C LEU A 457 -14.06 -10.72 -16.50
N PRO A 458 -14.43 -11.96 -16.88
CA PRO A 458 -14.63 -12.31 -18.29
C PRO A 458 -15.84 -11.57 -18.84
N GLU A 459 -15.63 -10.65 -19.78
CA GLU A 459 -16.67 -9.83 -20.40
C GLU A 459 -17.85 -10.66 -20.94
N LYS A 460 -17.57 -11.87 -21.45
CA LYS A 460 -18.59 -12.82 -21.91
C LYS A 460 -19.53 -13.27 -20.78
N ALA A 461 -19.02 -13.53 -19.59
CA ALA A 461 -19.83 -13.99 -18.46
C ALA A 461 -20.75 -12.86 -17.97
N ILE A 462 -20.25 -11.62 -17.93
CA ILE A 462 -21.07 -10.45 -17.55
C ILE A 462 -22.17 -10.19 -18.57
N ARG A 463 -21.86 -10.27 -19.87
CA ARG A 463 -22.87 -10.12 -20.93
C ARG A 463 -23.94 -11.21 -20.87
N GLN A 464 -23.56 -12.45 -20.55
CA GLN A 464 -24.52 -13.55 -20.35
C GLN A 464 -25.41 -13.30 -19.12
N LEU A 465 -24.83 -12.84 -18.01
CA LEU A 465 -25.57 -12.46 -16.82
C LEU A 465 -26.56 -11.33 -17.13
N ASP A 466 -26.14 -10.28 -17.82
CA ASP A 466 -27.00 -9.14 -18.17
C ASP A 466 -28.19 -9.55 -19.07
N GLN A 467 -27.94 -10.41 -20.06
CA GLN A 467 -28.96 -10.89 -21.00
C GLN A 467 -30.03 -11.77 -20.35
N ASN A 468 -29.64 -12.54 -19.35
CA ASN A 468 -30.52 -13.51 -18.69
C ASN A 468 -30.90 -13.07 -17.25
N TRP A 469 -30.61 -11.82 -16.87
CA TRP A 469 -30.76 -11.38 -15.48
C TRP A 469 -32.21 -11.50 -15.00
N ASP A 470 -33.17 -11.18 -15.86
CA ASP A 470 -34.60 -11.19 -15.53
C ASP A 470 -35.28 -12.55 -15.82
N ASP A 471 -34.52 -13.55 -16.30
CA ASP A 471 -35.04 -14.90 -16.58
C ASP A 471 -35.15 -15.73 -15.29
N PRO A 472 -36.37 -16.04 -14.80
CA PRO A 472 -36.54 -16.76 -13.53
C PRO A 472 -35.97 -18.18 -13.54
N ASP A 473 -35.81 -18.80 -14.71
CA ASP A 473 -35.31 -20.17 -14.86
C ASP A 473 -33.78 -20.21 -15.07
N TYR A 474 -33.15 -19.04 -15.22
CA TYR A 474 -31.70 -18.93 -15.35
C TYR A 474 -31.03 -19.01 -13.98
N GLU A 475 -30.21 -20.04 -13.77
CA GLU A 475 -29.34 -20.19 -12.59
C GLU A 475 -27.92 -19.73 -12.93
N PRO A 476 -27.48 -18.54 -12.45
CA PRO A 476 -26.15 -18.07 -12.73
C PRO A 476 -25.13 -18.87 -11.91
N GLU A 477 -24.23 -19.58 -12.60
CA GLU A 477 -23.08 -20.17 -11.93
C GLU A 477 -22.18 -19.06 -11.36
N TYR A 478 -21.54 -19.34 -10.23
CA TYR A 478 -20.48 -18.49 -9.69
C TYR A 478 -19.16 -19.02 -10.21
N PRO A 479 -18.48 -18.35 -11.16
CA PRO A 479 -17.16 -18.77 -11.61
C PRO A 479 -16.23 -18.99 -10.42
N LEU A 480 -15.50 -20.11 -10.41
CA LEU A 480 -14.50 -20.42 -9.37
C LEU A 480 -13.47 -19.30 -9.18
N LYS A 481 -13.19 -18.54 -10.25
CA LYS A 481 -12.33 -17.34 -10.22
C LYS A 481 -12.88 -16.21 -9.34
N PHE A 482 -14.20 -16.18 -9.11
CA PHE A 482 -14.87 -15.17 -8.30
C PHE A 482 -14.98 -15.57 -6.83
N MET A 483 -14.80 -16.86 -6.52
CA MET A 483 -14.87 -17.37 -5.17
C MET A 483 -13.50 -17.84 -4.63
N PRO A 484 -12.40 -17.08 -4.72
CA PRO A 484 -11.15 -17.50 -4.11
C PRO A 484 -11.33 -17.56 -2.59
N VAL A 485 -10.78 -18.59 -1.97
CA VAL A 485 -10.66 -18.72 -0.51
C VAL A 485 -9.23 -18.43 -0.04
N GLY A 486 -8.38 -17.95 -0.96
CA GLY A 486 -6.96 -17.70 -0.79
C GLY A 486 -6.37 -16.81 -1.88
#